data_AF-A0A3S4EUM8-F1
#
_entry.id   AF-A0A3S4EUM8-F1
#
_cell.length_a   1.000
_cell.length_b   1.000
_cell.length_c   1.000
_cell.angle_alpha   90.00
_cell.angle_beta   90.00
_cell.angle_gamma   90.00
#
_symmetry.space_group_name_H-M   'P 1'
#
loop_
_entity.id
_entity.type
_entity.pdbx_description
1 polymer ?
#
loop_
_entity_poly.entity_id
_entity_poly.type
_entity_poly.pdbx_seq_one_letter_code
_entity_poly.pdbx_strand_id
1 'polypeptide(L)'
;MVAGLSASAWHGVHARNIVAGMGRPDPTVQPSAWQTVQSPSEAVNDVRASSSRAPFGAANGLLLPLQQPSTRSLATLVVIAVLLVTLQFGVWLVVSRTDGSADRPSVVGTATVNLSYTAYEGLRLSSGVNAFLGMRYAAPPLGSLRWRAPVEPVQTDPGTVEKATTFRPVCLGTGAPYPADGQDEDCLFVNVWAPANATARSKLPVWVFIQGGGYVANSNANWDGAEVVQRSGHSIVMLNFNYRVGLWGFLASERVRADGALNAGLLDQRMLMQWVKRHISAFGGDPDHVVIHGASAGAGSVAMHLVAYGGRNDGLFVGGMAESVFFPAQPTVAELEYQFDRVVGQTGCDTVAPARQMACLREKNVAVLQAANQAQPFPGRTGPPVPLFYWTPCVDGDFLRDLPYRLFERGQFIGVPMLFGTSTDEGSVFAVDAASPSDHRPWFPTASRAYGEATFICPQHNLLRSLSNQPKVGHGGSSSSSLGLYAYRYNVHDAENLAAGLGVPHLFDAAAIFGPDSLGPGGARASYKTYNAAVVPLMMGYWLSFVRALDPNVHRMSGAPVWECWNEEGGDAGRRMLIETQGATMESTPAEEAERCSFWLALGRERMEQR
;
A
#
# COMPACT_ATOMS: atom_id res chain seq x y z
N MET A 1 34.84 43.59 -40.50
CA MET A 1 36.01 42.81 -40.06
C MET A 1 36.49 43.45 -38.76
N VAL A 2 36.32 42.76 -37.64
CA VAL A 2 35.87 43.35 -36.36
C VAL A 2 36.88 43.13 -35.22
N ALA A 3 36.99 44.17 -34.38
CA ALA A 3 37.85 44.47 -33.20
C ALA A 3 38.03 43.35 -32.14
N GLY A 4 38.98 43.37 -31.19
CA GLY A 4 39.96 44.38 -30.75
C GLY A 4 40.09 44.41 -29.20
N LEU A 5 41.27 44.01 -28.72
CA LEU A 5 41.99 44.14 -27.42
C LEU A 5 41.45 44.89 -26.16
N SER A 6 41.66 44.23 -25.00
CA SER A 6 42.20 44.63 -23.65
C SER A 6 41.72 45.85 -22.84
N ALA A 7 41.56 45.66 -21.51
CA ALA A 7 41.86 46.58 -20.37
C ALA A 7 41.54 45.85 -19.03
N SER A 8 42.44 45.63 -18.06
CA SER A 8 43.16 46.50 -17.10
C SER A 8 42.35 46.99 -15.88
N ALA A 9 42.99 46.87 -14.71
CA ALA A 9 42.56 47.17 -13.34
C ALA A 9 42.18 48.64 -13.05
N TRP A 10 41.58 48.90 -11.87
CA TRP A 10 42.06 49.83 -10.81
C TRP A 10 40.95 50.17 -9.78
N HIS A 11 41.32 50.14 -8.48
CA HIS A 11 40.93 51.02 -7.35
C HIS A 11 39.43 51.17 -6.99
N GLY A 12 38.95 50.98 -5.75
CA GLY A 12 39.51 51.36 -4.45
C GLY A 12 39.02 52.77 -4.07
N VAL A 13 38.16 52.89 -3.03
CA VAL A 13 38.08 54.00 -2.03
C VAL A 13 36.81 53.86 -1.14
N HIS A 14 37.08 53.78 0.18
CA HIS A 14 36.42 54.30 1.41
C HIS A 14 34.89 54.47 1.52
N ALA A 15 34.21 54.42 2.69
CA ALA A 15 34.52 54.44 4.13
C ALA A 15 33.21 53.98 4.85
N ARG A 16 33.10 53.49 6.09
CA ARG A 16 33.66 53.94 7.38
C ARG A 16 33.36 52.89 8.45
N ASN A 17 34.30 52.71 9.36
CA ASN A 17 34.17 52.02 10.65
C ASN A 17 33.16 52.71 11.59
N ILE A 18 32.40 51.92 12.35
CA ILE A 18 32.17 52.18 13.79
C ILE A 18 32.29 50.85 14.54
N VAL A 19 33.35 50.72 15.33
CA VAL A 19 33.48 49.81 16.47
C VAL A 19 33.69 50.70 17.69
N ALA A 20 32.86 50.55 18.73
CA ALA A 20 33.23 50.55 20.15
C ALA A 20 32.04 50.88 21.08
N GLY A 21 31.99 50.18 22.22
CA GLY A 21 31.25 50.59 23.43
C GLY A 21 30.17 49.60 23.86
N MET A 22 30.53 48.44 24.43
CA MET A 22 30.53 48.19 25.89
C MET A 22 29.15 48.18 26.55
N GLY A 23 28.74 46.99 27.01
CA GLY A 23 27.65 46.79 27.96
C GLY A 23 27.37 45.31 28.20
N ARG A 24 28.12 44.68 29.11
CA ARG A 24 27.68 43.42 29.75
C ARG A 24 26.44 43.73 30.61
N PRO A 25 25.49 42.78 30.71
CA PRO A 25 24.81 42.55 31.97
C PRO A 25 25.09 41.15 32.51
N ASP A 26 25.46 41.19 33.79
CA ASP A 26 25.51 40.19 34.86
C ASP A 26 24.61 38.92 34.73
N PRO A 27 25.08 37.72 35.14
CA PRO A 27 24.30 36.50 35.14
C PRO A 27 23.60 36.32 36.49
N THR A 28 22.39 36.85 36.64
CA THR A 28 21.53 36.54 37.80
C THR A 28 20.04 36.55 37.44
N VAL A 29 19.55 35.50 36.78
CA VAL A 29 18.10 35.16 36.80
C VAL A 29 17.92 33.65 36.85
N GLN A 30 17.47 33.15 37.99
CA GLN A 30 17.02 31.76 38.17
C GLN A 30 15.61 31.55 37.59
N PRO A 31 15.27 30.35 37.09
CA PRO A 31 13.91 30.03 36.67
C PRO A 31 13.01 29.73 37.88
N SER A 32 11.89 30.45 37.97
CA SER A 32 10.87 30.27 39.01
C SER A 32 10.05 28.99 38.80
N ALA A 33 10.05 28.18 39.85
CA ALA A 33 9.13 27.13 40.30
C ALA A 33 7.86 26.83 39.47
N TRP A 34 7.77 25.58 39.00
CA TRP A 34 6.50 24.88 38.77
C TRP A 34 5.98 24.38 40.11
N GLN A 35 4.87 24.96 40.58
CA GLN A 35 4.16 24.51 41.77
C GLN A 35 3.24 23.33 41.46
N THR A 36 3.42 22.30 42.28
CA THR A 36 2.57 21.15 42.54
C THR A 36 1.15 21.58 42.95
N VAL A 37 0.14 21.05 42.28
CA VAL A 37 -1.25 21.11 42.76
C VAL A 37 -1.50 19.92 43.68
N GLN A 38 -1.54 20.19 44.99
CA GLN A 38 -2.04 19.28 46.02
C GLN A 38 -3.56 19.48 46.20
N SER A 39 -4.23 18.36 46.45
CA SER A 39 -5.63 18.23 46.87
C SER A 39 -5.93 18.99 48.18
N PRO A 40 -7.15 19.51 48.38
CA PRO A 40 -7.58 20.00 49.69
C PRO A 40 -8.14 18.88 50.57
N SER A 41 -7.73 18.87 51.83
CA SER A 41 -8.31 18.12 52.96
C SER A 41 -8.91 19.07 54.01
N GLU A 42 -9.72 18.50 54.92
CA GLU A 42 -10.31 19.04 56.17
C GLU A 42 -11.77 19.55 56.05
N ALA A 43 -12.74 19.28 56.94
CA ALA A 43 -12.79 18.75 58.32
C ALA A 43 -14.14 18.02 58.58
N VAL A 44 -14.21 16.84 59.21
CA VAL A 44 -14.43 16.49 60.64
C VAL A 44 -15.72 17.04 61.31
N ASN A 45 -16.69 16.15 61.67
CA ASN A 45 -17.16 15.93 63.05
C ASN A 45 -18.20 14.78 63.22
N ASP A 46 -17.76 13.77 63.96
CA ASP A 46 -18.38 12.91 65.00
C ASP A 46 -19.91 12.82 65.24
N VAL A 47 -20.41 11.59 65.51
CA VAL A 47 -21.09 11.14 66.76
C VAL A 47 -21.62 9.68 66.67
N ARG A 48 -21.05 8.82 67.54
CA ARG A 48 -21.59 7.66 68.34
C ARG A 48 -22.53 6.59 67.74
N ALA A 49 -22.16 5.31 67.94
CA ALA A 49 -22.64 4.43 69.04
C ALA A 49 -22.21 2.97 68.74
N SER A 50 -21.31 2.37 69.54
CA SER A 50 -21.54 1.55 70.74
C SER A 50 -21.18 0.07 70.51
N SER A 51 -20.28 -0.37 71.38
CA SER A 51 -19.61 -1.67 71.55
C SER A 51 -20.49 -2.89 71.82
N SER A 52 -19.94 -4.09 71.56
CA SER A 52 -19.80 -5.14 72.60
C SER A 52 -18.77 -6.25 72.24
N ARG A 53 -17.67 -6.25 73.03
CA ARG A 53 -16.84 -7.33 73.63
C ARG A 53 -16.77 -8.76 73.02
N ALA A 54 -15.57 -9.12 72.52
CA ALA A 54 -14.53 -10.06 73.06
C ALA A 54 -14.95 -11.24 74.00
N PRO A 55 -14.25 -12.42 74.05
CA PRO A 55 -12.77 -12.50 74.16
C PRO A 55 -12.00 -13.75 73.61
N PHE A 56 -10.68 -13.52 73.45
CA PHE A 56 -9.47 -14.36 73.63
C PHE A 56 -9.47 -15.90 73.55
N GLY A 57 -8.46 -16.41 72.80
CA GLY A 57 -7.80 -17.70 73.02
C GLY A 57 -6.66 -17.98 72.03
N ALA A 58 -5.40 -17.86 72.48
CA ALA A 58 -4.16 -18.29 71.79
C ALA A 58 -4.09 -19.85 71.71
N ALA A 59 -3.28 -20.57 70.93
CA ALA A 59 -1.94 -20.32 70.37
C ALA A 59 -1.59 -21.38 69.30
N ASN A 60 -0.59 -21.06 68.47
CA ASN A 60 0.41 -21.91 67.79
C ASN A 60 0.03 -23.07 66.85
N GLY A 61 0.39 -22.87 65.56
CA GLY A 61 1.29 -23.78 64.84
C GLY A 61 0.69 -24.64 63.73
N LEU A 62 0.97 -24.30 62.46
CA LEU A 62 1.61 -25.19 61.47
C LEU A 62 1.83 -24.44 60.15
N LEU A 63 3.09 -24.35 59.72
CA LEU A 63 3.47 -24.04 58.34
C LEU A 63 3.15 -25.27 57.47
N LEU A 64 2.38 -25.10 56.40
CA LEU A 64 2.20 -26.08 55.32
C LEU A 64 2.55 -25.43 53.97
N PRO A 65 3.22 -26.16 53.05
CA PRO A 65 3.78 -25.60 51.83
C PRO A 65 2.71 -25.45 50.74
N LEU A 66 2.80 -24.38 49.95
CA LEU A 66 2.07 -24.24 48.69
C LEU A 66 2.60 -25.26 47.67
N GLN A 67 1.86 -26.34 47.44
CA GLN A 67 2.15 -27.30 46.38
C GLN A 67 1.86 -26.70 45.00
N GLN A 68 2.84 -26.78 44.10
CA GLN A 68 2.65 -26.56 42.66
C GLN A 68 1.69 -27.62 42.08
N PRO A 69 0.83 -27.26 41.11
CA PRO A 69 -0.07 -28.23 40.50
C PRO A 69 0.71 -29.23 39.64
N SER A 70 0.32 -30.50 39.71
CA SER A 70 0.95 -31.58 38.95
C SER A 70 0.72 -31.42 37.43
N THR A 71 1.66 -31.95 36.64
CA THR A 71 1.67 -31.94 35.16
C THR A 71 0.41 -32.52 34.50
N ARG A 72 -0.40 -33.29 35.24
CA ARG A 72 -1.69 -33.80 34.76
C ARG A 72 -2.81 -32.75 34.73
N SER A 73 -2.74 -31.70 35.54
CA SER A 73 -3.77 -30.64 35.56
C SER A 73 -3.61 -29.61 34.43
N LEU A 74 -2.38 -29.41 33.92
CA LEU A 74 -2.09 -28.59 32.74
C LEU A 74 -2.52 -29.27 31.44
N ALA A 75 -2.35 -30.59 31.34
CA ALA A 75 -2.78 -31.36 30.16
C ALA A 75 -4.31 -31.32 29.98
N THR A 76 -5.08 -31.41 31.06
CA THR A 76 -6.55 -31.35 31.01
C THR A 76 -7.07 -29.96 30.62
N LEU A 77 -6.41 -28.89 31.06
CA LEU A 77 -6.75 -27.51 30.67
C LEU A 77 -6.43 -27.23 29.19
N VAL A 78 -5.34 -27.79 28.66
CA VAL A 78 -5.00 -27.70 27.23
C VAL A 78 -5.98 -28.51 26.37
N VAL A 79 -6.41 -29.69 26.82
CA VAL A 79 -7.41 -30.51 26.08
C VAL A 79 -8.79 -29.84 26.06
N ILE A 80 -9.21 -29.17 27.14
CA ILE A 80 -10.47 -28.41 27.18
C ILE A 80 -10.39 -27.16 26.29
N ALA A 81 -9.26 -26.46 26.26
CA ALA A 81 -9.05 -25.32 25.36
C ALA A 81 -9.03 -25.75 23.88
N VAL A 82 -8.40 -26.88 23.55
CA VAL A 82 -8.41 -27.43 22.19
C VAL A 82 -9.80 -27.91 21.78
N LEU A 83 -10.57 -28.53 22.70
CA LEU A 83 -11.95 -28.95 22.42
C LEU A 83 -12.89 -27.76 22.19
N LEU A 84 -12.73 -26.64 22.92
CA LEU A 84 -13.50 -25.42 22.71
C LEU A 84 -13.13 -24.68 21.42
N VAL A 85 -11.85 -24.71 21.02
CA VAL A 85 -11.40 -24.18 19.72
C VAL A 85 -11.89 -25.06 18.56
N THR A 86 -11.94 -26.39 18.73
CA THR A 86 -12.51 -27.28 17.71
C THR A 86 -14.04 -27.24 17.64
N LEU A 87 -14.75 -26.89 18.72
CA LEU A 87 -16.21 -26.68 18.67
C LEU A 87 -16.60 -25.35 18.02
N GLN A 88 -15.74 -24.31 18.07
CA GLN A 88 -15.95 -23.08 17.30
C GLN A 88 -15.66 -23.26 15.79
N PHE A 89 -14.79 -24.19 15.42
CA PHE A 89 -14.58 -24.57 14.01
C PHE A 89 -15.54 -25.68 13.50
N GLY A 90 -16.15 -26.46 14.40
CA GLY A 90 -17.00 -27.62 14.06
C GLY A 90 -18.50 -27.35 13.87
N VAL A 91 -18.99 -26.17 14.24
CA VAL A 91 -20.41 -25.76 13.98
C VAL A 91 -20.54 -24.96 12.67
N TRP A 92 -19.45 -24.74 11.94
CA TRP A 92 -19.46 -24.08 10.62
C TRP A 92 -19.59 -25.06 9.44
N LEU A 93 -20.07 -26.31 9.67
CA LEU A 93 -20.11 -27.34 8.62
C LEU A 93 -21.45 -28.03 8.38
N VAL A 94 -22.53 -27.69 9.09
CA VAL A 94 -23.89 -28.12 8.67
C VAL A 94 -24.92 -27.05 8.99
N VAL A 95 -24.88 -25.96 8.23
CA VAL A 95 -26.08 -25.21 7.86
C VAL A 95 -25.96 -24.96 6.37
N SER A 96 -26.35 -25.95 5.58
CA SER A 96 -26.85 -25.72 4.23
C SER A 96 -28.15 -24.92 4.36
N ARG A 97 -28.00 -23.61 4.59
CA ARG A 97 -29.03 -22.62 4.33
C ARG A 97 -28.73 -22.03 2.97
N THR A 98 -29.74 -22.14 2.13
CA THR A 98 -29.93 -21.39 0.90
C THR A 98 -29.84 -19.89 1.21
N ASP A 99 -28.63 -19.37 1.27
CA ASP A 99 -28.39 -17.93 1.21
C ASP A 99 -28.43 -17.56 -0.28
N GLY A 100 -29.36 -16.66 -0.62
CA GLY A 100 -29.48 -16.13 -1.97
C GLY A 100 -28.15 -15.56 -2.43
N SER A 101 -27.48 -16.28 -3.34
CA SER A 101 -26.34 -15.76 -4.05
C SER A 101 -26.79 -14.55 -4.86
N ALA A 102 -26.32 -13.36 -4.49
CA ALA A 102 -26.22 -12.29 -5.46
C ALA A 102 -25.42 -12.84 -6.66
N ASP A 103 -25.94 -12.56 -7.85
CA ASP A 103 -25.77 -13.25 -9.12
C ASP A 103 -24.31 -13.16 -9.66
N ARG A 104 -23.39 -14.00 -9.17
CA ARG A 104 -22.09 -14.15 -9.83
C ARG A 104 -22.33 -14.67 -11.24
N PRO A 105 -21.80 -14.01 -12.28
CA PRO A 105 -22.02 -14.46 -13.65
C PRO A 105 -21.61 -15.92 -13.83
N SER A 106 -22.54 -16.73 -14.33
CA SER A 106 -22.27 -18.14 -14.61
C SER A 106 -21.37 -18.29 -15.84
N VAL A 107 -20.58 -19.36 -15.87
CA VAL A 107 -19.80 -19.72 -17.06
C VAL A 107 -20.74 -20.29 -18.11
N VAL A 108 -20.77 -19.66 -19.29
CA VAL A 108 -21.64 -20.06 -20.42
C VAL A 108 -20.85 -20.57 -21.63
N GLY A 109 -19.52 -20.58 -21.56
CA GLY A 109 -18.66 -21.12 -22.61
C GLY A 109 -17.18 -20.80 -22.39
N THR A 110 -16.39 -20.90 -23.45
CA THR A 110 -14.96 -20.58 -23.47
C THR A 110 -14.67 -19.42 -24.43
N ALA A 111 -13.50 -18.80 -24.27
CA ALA A 111 -13.00 -17.77 -25.18
C ALA A 111 -11.51 -18.01 -25.44
N THR A 112 -11.05 -17.83 -26.67
CA THR A 112 -9.63 -17.98 -27.02
C THR A 112 -9.01 -16.64 -27.37
N VAL A 113 -7.78 -16.41 -26.93
CA VAL A 113 -6.95 -15.27 -27.32
C VAL A 113 -5.59 -15.78 -27.77
N ASN A 114 -5.04 -15.19 -28.83
CA ASN A 114 -3.73 -15.56 -29.35
C ASN A 114 -2.73 -14.43 -29.11
N LEU A 115 -1.70 -14.71 -28.31
CA LEU A 115 -0.60 -13.79 -28.04
C LEU A 115 0.64 -14.24 -28.81
N SER A 116 1.65 -13.38 -28.93
CA SER A 116 2.83 -13.68 -29.76
C SER A 116 3.61 -14.93 -29.32
N TYR A 117 3.52 -15.32 -28.05
CA TYR A 117 4.26 -16.43 -27.46
C TYR A 117 3.40 -17.65 -27.13
N THR A 118 2.07 -17.51 -27.05
CA THR A 118 1.16 -18.62 -26.72
C THR A 118 -0.31 -18.24 -26.98
N ALA A 119 -1.17 -19.24 -27.14
CA ALA A 119 -2.61 -19.06 -27.15
C ALA A 119 -3.21 -19.46 -25.79
N TYR A 120 -4.21 -18.72 -25.33
CA TYR A 120 -4.92 -18.99 -24.08
C TYR A 120 -6.39 -19.24 -24.32
N GLU A 121 -6.95 -20.24 -23.62
CA GLU A 121 -8.38 -20.47 -23.50
C GLU A 121 -8.89 -20.04 -22.11
N GLY A 122 -9.71 -18.99 -22.07
CA GLY A 122 -10.39 -18.49 -20.88
C GLY A 122 -11.88 -18.82 -20.86
N LEU A 123 -12.60 -18.11 -20.00
CA LEU A 123 -14.02 -18.31 -19.71
C LEU A 123 -14.88 -17.26 -20.42
N ARG A 124 -16.05 -17.67 -20.94
CA ARG A 124 -17.14 -16.77 -21.34
C ARG A 124 -18.19 -16.75 -20.22
N LEU A 125 -18.48 -15.57 -19.69
CA LEU A 125 -19.44 -15.38 -18.60
C LEU A 125 -20.81 -14.91 -19.12
N SER A 126 -21.89 -15.24 -18.39
CA SER A 126 -23.27 -14.83 -18.71
C SER A 126 -23.47 -13.30 -18.72
N SER A 127 -22.57 -12.56 -18.06
CA SER A 127 -22.54 -11.09 -18.03
C SER A 127 -22.05 -10.44 -19.32
N GLY A 128 -21.68 -11.22 -20.35
CA GLY A 128 -21.08 -10.68 -21.57
C GLY A 128 -19.63 -10.26 -21.39
N VAL A 129 -18.91 -10.92 -20.47
CA VAL A 129 -17.48 -10.70 -20.20
C VAL A 129 -16.70 -11.99 -20.49
N ASN A 130 -15.52 -11.85 -21.09
CA ASN A 130 -14.51 -12.89 -21.15
C ASN A 130 -13.53 -12.71 -20.00
N ALA A 131 -13.21 -13.79 -19.28
CA ALA A 131 -12.22 -13.79 -18.22
C ALA A 131 -11.06 -14.74 -18.59
N PHE A 132 -9.84 -14.22 -18.59
CA PHE A 132 -8.61 -14.97 -18.81
C PHE A 132 -7.77 -14.87 -17.54
N LEU A 133 -7.75 -15.93 -16.75
CA LEU A 133 -7.16 -15.97 -15.41
C LEU A 133 -5.89 -16.81 -15.40
N GLY A 134 -4.80 -16.30 -14.83
CA GLY A 134 -3.58 -17.07 -14.65
C GLY A 134 -2.63 -17.12 -15.84
N MET A 135 -2.69 -16.14 -16.75
CA MET A 135 -1.76 -16.05 -17.88
C MET A 135 -0.38 -15.58 -17.41
N ARG A 136 0.71 -15.99 -18.06
CA ARG A 136 2.06 -15.52 -17.70
C ARG A 136 2.34 -14.19 -18.39
N TYR A 137 2.71 -13.15 -17.66
CA TYR A 137 3.23 -11.92 -18.29
C TYR A 137 4.77 -11.87 -18.30
N ALA A 138 5.43 -12.74 -17.54
CA ALA A 138 6.88 -12.93 -17.52
C ALA A 138 7.23 -14.42 -17.35
N ALA A 139 8.49 -14.79 -17.64
CA ALA A 139 9.01 -16.10 -17.30
C ALA A 139 9.00 -16.34 -15.77
N PRO A 140 8.85 -17.59 -15.29
CA PRO A 140 8.98 -17.91 -13.86
C PRO A 140 10.31 -17.38 -13.30
N PRO A 141 10.34 -16.61 -12.20
CA PRO A 141 11.55 -16.00 -11.66
C PRO A 141 12.39 -16.99 -10.83
N LEU A 142 12.48 -18.25 -11.29
CA LEU A 142 13.07 -19.38 -10.59
C LEU A 142 14.58 -19.50 -10.84
N GLY A 143 15.28 -20.16 -9.92
CA GLY A 143 16.67 -20.58 -10.10
C GLY A 143 17.59 -19.41 -10.48
N SER A 144 18.14 -19.42 -11.70
CA SER A 144 19.03 -18.37 -12.19
C SER A 144 18.36 -16.99 -12.34
N LEU A 145 17.02 -16.94 -12.42
CA LEU A 145 16.22 -15.70 -12.53
C LEU A 145 15.84 -15.08 -11.18
N ARG A 146 16.14 -15.75 -10.06
CA ARG A 146 15.98 -15.17 -8.73
C ARG A 146 16.76 -13.87 -8.58
N TRP A 147 16.08 -12.86 -8.03
CA TRP A 147 16.58 -11.49 -7.85
C TRP A 147 17.17 -10.89 -9.13
N ARG A 148 16.64 -11.25 -10.30
CA ARG A 148 16.89 -10.57 -11.57
C ARG A 148 15.64 -9.84 -12.03
N ALA A 149 15.83 -8.88 -12.94
CA ALA A 149 14.72 -8.28 -13.67
C ALA A 149 13.90 -9.39 -14.37
N PRO A 150 12.56 -9.26 -14.41
CA PRO A 150 11.72 -10.20 -15.15
C PRO A 150 12.08 -10.20 -16.65
N VAL A 151 11.87 -11.33 -17.30
CA VAL A 151 12.07 -11.50 -18.74
C VAL A 151 10.79 -11.97 -19.40
N GLU A 152 10.69 -11.83 -20.72
CA GLU A 152 9.49 -12.22 -21.47
C GLU A 152 9.11 -13.69 -21.23
N PRO A 153 7.80 -14.03 -21.28
CA PRO A 153 7.35 -15.41 -21.20
C PRO A 153 8.02 -16.28 -22.26
N VAL A 154 8.27 -17.54 -21.91
CA VAL A 154 8.78 -18.53 -22.86
C VAL A 154 7.70 -18.82 -23.90
N GLN A 155 8.10 -18.83 -25.18
CA GLN A 155 7.22 -19.21 -26.27
C GLN A 155 6.89 -20.71 -26.19
N THR A 156 5.60 -21.03 -26.27
CA THR A 156 5.12 -22.41 -26.32
C THR A 156 5.24 -22.96 -27.74
N ASP A 157 5.26 -24.29 -27.86
CA ASP A 157 5.24 -24.95 -29.17
C ASP A 157 4.03 -24.50 -30.02
N PRO A 158 4.20 -24.35 -31.36
CA PRO A 158 3.11 -23.96 -32.24
C PRO A 158 1.88 -24.89 -32.10
N GLY A 159 0.71 -24.30 -31.87
CA GLY A 159 -0.55 -25.02 -31.70
C GLY A 159 -0.91 -25.36 -30.26
N THR A 160 -0.01 -25.12 -29.29
CA THR A 160 -0.32 -25.24 -27.86
C THR A 160 -1.31 -24.15 -27.42
N VAL A 161 -2.36 -24.57 -26.71
CA VAL A 161 -3.35 -23.68 -26.07
C VAL A 161 -3.34 -23.92 -24.57
N GLU A 162 -2.90 -22.93 -23.82
CA GLU A 162 -2.82 -22.96 -22.36
C GLU A 162 -4.19 -22.60 -21.74
N LYS A 163 -4.53 -23.22 -20.61
CA LYS A 163 -5.76 -22.87 -19.88
C LYS A 163 -5.54 -21.61 -19.06
N ALA A 164 -6.41 -20.62 -19.26
CA ALA A 164 -6.49 -19.39 -18.50
C ALA A 164 -7.86 -19.28 -17.80
N THR A 165 -8.27 -20.33 -17.09
CA THR A 165 -9.61 -20.45 -16.48
C THR A 165 -9.60 -20.35 -14.96
N THR A 166 -8.43 -20.33 -14.32
CA THR A 166 -8.29 -20.26 -12.87
C THR A 166 -7.16 -19.32 -12.47
N PHE A 167 -7.31 -18.67 -11.33
CA PHE A 167 -6.22 -17.93 -10.73
C PHE A 167 -5.06 -18.87 -10.39
N ARG A 168 -3.83 -18.38 -10.59
CA ARG A 168 -2.59 -19.08 -10.27
C ARG A 168 -2.01 -18.56 -8.95
N PRO A 169 -1.04 -19.28 -8.34
CA PRO A 169 -0.48 -18.87 -7.06
C PRO A 169 -0.02 -17.41 -7.04
N VAL A 170 -0.27 -16.73 -5.93
CA VAL A 170 0.32 -15.41 -5.67
C VAL A 170 1.77 -15.57 -5.22
N CYS A 171 2.52 -14.47 -5.18
CA CYS A 171 3.92 -14.55 -4.79
C CYS A 171 4.09 -14.84 -3.30
N LEU A 172 5.10 -15.65 -2.95
CA LEU A 172 5.45 -15.98 -1.56
C LEU A 172 5.69 -14.72 -0.73
N GLY A 173 4.82 -14.49 0.26
CA GLY A 173 4.91 -13.37 1.18
C GLY A 173 5.90 -13.60 2.33
N THR A 174 6.31 -12.53 2.98
CA THR A 174 7.11 -12.57 4.21
C THR A 174 6.35 -13.27 5.33
N GLY A 175 7.01 -14.18 6.05
CA GLY A 175 6.39 -14.91 7.15
C GLY A 175 5.46 -16.04 6.72
N ALA A 176 5.15 -16.19 5.44
CA ALA A 176 4.28 -17.27 4.98
C ALA A 176 4.92 -18.64 5.26
N PRO A 177 4.13 -19.64 5.72
CA PRO A 177 4.63 -21.01 5.90
C PRO A 177 5.08 -21.60 4.56
N TYR A 178 5.86 -22.67 4.59
CA TYR A 178 6.23 -23.38 3.36
C TYR A 178 6.16 -24.90 3.53
N PRO A 179 5.45 -25.63 2.65
CA PRO A 179 4.65 -25.12 1.54
C PRO A 179 3.45 -24.27 2.02
N ALA A 180 3.05 -23.28 1.21
CA ALA A 180 1.87 -22.46 1.46
C ALA A 180 0.82 -22.71 0.39
N ASP A 181 -0.42 -22.93 0.81
CA ASP A 181 -1.54 -23.06 -0.12
C ASP A 181 -1.75 -21.74 -0.87
N GLY A 182 -1.74 -21.81 -2.20
CA GLY A 182 -1.98 -20.66 -3.08
C GLY A 182 -0.84 -19.64 -3.19
N GLN A 183 0.36 -19.92 -2.66
CA GLN A 183 1.55 -19.08 -2.86
C GLN A 183 2.72 -19.88 -3.43
N ASP A 184 3.45 -19.29 -4.37
CA ASP A 184 4.63 -19.91 -5.00
C ASP A 184 5.69 -18.86 -5.39
N GLU A 185 6.91 -19.32 -5.71
CA GLU A 185 7.93 -18.50 -6.34
C GLU A 185 7.62 -18.31 -7.84
N ASP A 186 7.03 -19.32 -8.49
CA ASP A 186 6.45 -19.20 -9.81
C ASP A 186 5.09 -18.50 -9.71
N CYS A 187 5.10 -17.17 -9.71
CA CYS A 187 3.93 -16.36 -9.40
C CYS A 187 3.62 -15.21 -10.37
N LEU A 188 4.43 -14.98 -11.42
CA LEU A 188 4.29 -13.81 -12.32
C LEU A 188 3.16 -13.99 -13.34
N PHE A 189 1.92 -13.94 -12.83
CA PHE A 189 0.69 -14.11 -13.57
C PHE A 189 -0.14 -12.82 -13.67
N VAL A 190 -0.90 -12.70 -14.75
CA VAL A 190 -1.87 -11.65 -15.05
C VAL A 190 -3.24 -12.26 -15.32
N ASN A 191 -4.29 -11.53 -14.92
CA ASN A 191 -5.68 -11.85 -15.16
C ASN A 191 -6.33 -10.70 -15.95
N VAL A 192 -7.16 -11.01 -16.95
CA VAL A 192 -7.80 -10.02 -17.83
C VAL A 192 -9.30 -10.28 -17.93
N TRP A 193 -10.10 -9.24 -17.73
CA TRP A 193 -11.54 -9.20 -17.99
C TRP A 193 -11.82 -8.21 -19.12
N ALA A 194 -12.47 -8.68 -20.17
CA ALA A 194 -12.78 -7.87 -21.35
C ALA A 194 -14.19 -8.16 -21.87
N PRO A 195 -14.85 -7.21 -22.53
CA PRO A 195 -16.15 -7.45 -23.16
C PRO A 195 -16.10 -8.64 -24.13
N ALA A 196 -17.12 -9.48 -24.06
CA ALA A 196 -17.20 -10.73 -24.82
C ALA A 196 -17.16 -10.53 -26.35
N ASN A 197 -17.56 -9.36 -26.82
CA ASN A 197 -17.61 -8.96 -28.23
C ASN A 197 -16.49 -7.97 -28.61
N ALA A 198 -15.57 -7.65 -27.70
CA ALA A 198 -14.44 -6.80 -28.02
C ALA A 198 -13.52 -7.50 -29.03
N THR A 199 -12.95 -6.72 -29.94
CA THR A 199 -11.98 -7.16 -30.94
C THR A 199 -10.74 -6.30 -30.85
N ALA A 200 -9.66 -6.67 -31.53
CA ALA A 200 -8.45 -5.84 -31.55
C ALA A 200 -8.63 -4.42 -32.12
N ARG A 201 -9.76 -4.13 -32.75
CA ARG A 201 -10.11 -2.79 -33.25
C ARG A 201 -10.96 -1.98 -32.26
N SER A 202 -11.43 -2.58 -31.16
CA SER A 202 -12.33 -1.92 -30.20
C SER A 202 -11.67 -0.77 -29.45
N LYS A 203 -10.35 -0.84 -29.20
CA LYS A 203 -9.55 0.23 -28.58
C LYS A 203 -10.19 0.78 -27.29
N LEU A 204 -10.52 -0.12 -26.37
CA LEU A 204 -11.14 0.23 -25.09
C LEU A 204 -10.10 0.71 -24.07
N PRO A 205 -10.40 1.74 -23.25
CA PRO A 205 -9.57 2.11 -22.10
C PRO A 205 -9.21 0.91 -21.22
N VAL A 206 -7.94 0.85 -20.80
CA VAL A 206 -7.39 -0.26 -20.03
C VAL A 206 -7.16 0.17 -18.58
N TRP A 207 -7.80 -0.52 -17.64
CA TRP A 207 -7.60 -0.37 -16.21
C TRP A 207 -6.63 -1.44 -15.69
N VAL A 208 -5.41 -1.03 -15.32
CA VAL A 208 -4.38 -1.91 -14.76
C VAL A 208 -4.36 -1.76 -13.24
N PHE A 209 -4.81 -2.77 -12.49
CA PHE A 209 -4.78 -2.77 -11.03
C PHE A 209 -3.49 -3.39 -10.47
N ILE A 210 -2.74 -2.61 -9.71
CA ILE A 210 -1.53 -2.94 -8.96
C ILE A 210 -1.93 -3.13 -7.49
N GLN A 211 -1.89 -4.38 -7.04
CA GLN A 211 -2.28 -4.72 -5.67
C GLN A 211 -1.32 -4.20 -4.59
N GLY A 212 -1.84 -4.06 -3.37
CA GLY A 212 -1.09 -3.70 -2.19
C GLY A 212 -0.50 -4.89 -1.42
N GLY A 213 -0.30 -4.69 -0.12
CA GLY A 213 0.31 -5.66 0.80
C GLY A 213 1.68 -5.25 1.33
N GLY A 214 1.95 -3.94 1.40
CA GLY A 214 3.13 -3.39 2.08
C GLY A 214 4.47 -3.78 1.48
N TYR A 215 4.49 -4.24 0.23
CA TYR A 215 5.65 -4.86 -0.44
C TYR A 215 6.12 -6.19 0.18
N VAL A 216 5.38 -6.73 1.16
CA VAL A 216 5.71 -7.97 1.89
C VAL A 216 4.75 -9.11 1.57
N ALA A 217 3.57 -8.82 1.01
CA ALA A 217 2.57 -9.80 0.61
C ALA A 217 1.77 -9.29 -0.60
N ASN A 218 1.06 -10.20 -1.26
CA ASN A 218 0.07 -9.90 -2.29
C ASN A 218 -1.33 -9.91 -1.65
N SER A 219 -1.78 -8.77 -1.12
CA SER A 219 -2.95 -8.71 -0.22
C SER A 219 -4.28 -8.37 -0.90
N ASN A 220 -4.25 -7.96 -2.17
CA ASN A 220 -5.43 -7.61 -2.96
C ASN A 220 -5.46 -8.40 -4.28
N ALA A 221 -4.92 -9.62 -4.25
CA ALA A 221 -4.84 -10.48 -5.42
C ALA A 221 -6.22 -11.00 -5.84
N ASN A 222 -6.36 -11.33 -7.12
CA ASN A 222 -7.47 -12.11 -7.65
C ASN A 222 -8.86 -11.48 -7.41
N TRP A 223 -8.94 -10.16 -7.23
CA TRP A 223 -10.21 -9.43 -7.24
C TRP A 223 -10.85 -9.55 -8.64
N ASP A 224 -12.17 -9.77 -8.68
CA ASP A 224 -12.90 -10.04 -9.91
C ASP A 224 -13.20 -8.75 -10.67
N GLY A 225 -12.69 -8.63 -11.90
CA GLY A 225 -12.92 -7.48 -12.78
C GLY A 225 -14.25 -7.52 -13.53
N ALA A 226 -15.04 -8.59 -13.45
CA ALA A 226 -16.24 -8.75 -14.27
C ALA A 226 -17.31 -7.66 -14.00
N GLU A 227 -17.51 -7.29 -12.73
CA GLU A 227 -18.52 -6.29 -12.37
C GLU A 227 -18.17 -4.91 -12.93
N VAL A 228 -16.92 -4.45 -12.78
CA VAL A 228 -16.52 -3.12 -13.31
C VAL A 228 -16.57 -3.07 -14.83
N VAL A 229 -16.23 -4.16 -15.52
CA VAL A 229 -16.40 -4.25 -16.99
C VAL A 229 -17.88 -4.17 -17.35
N GLN A 230 -18.76 -4.89 -16.65
CA GLN A 230 -20.20 -4.85 -16.91
C GLN A 230 -20.80 -3.46 -16.62
N ARG A 231 -20.47 -2.87 -15.47
CA ARG A 231 -20.98 -1.57 -15.00
C ARG A 231 -20.50 -0.39 -15.84
N SER A 232 -19.36 -0.54 -16.53
CA SER A 232 -18.91 0.41 -17.55
C SER A 232 -19.79 0.43 -18.82
N GLY A 233 -20.77 -0.47 -18.94
CA GLY A 233 -21.46 -0.73 -20.20
C GLY A 233 -20.55 -1.41 -21.21
N HIS A 234 -19.66 -2.29 -20.72
CA HIS A 234 -18.68 -3.03 -21.53
C HIS A 234 -17.73 -2.13 -22.32
N SER A 235 -17.31 -1.02 -21.73
CA SER A 235 -16.50 0.02 -22.37
C SER A 235 -15.05 0.10 -21.87
N ILE A 236 -14.61 -0.85 -21.04
CA ILE A 236 -13.22 -0.94 -20.56
C ILE A 236 -12.70 -2.37 -20.64
N VAL A 237 -11.38 -2.53 -20.60
CA VAL A 237 -10.69 -3.79 -20.25
C VAL A 237 -10.06 -3.61 -18.87
N MET A 238 -10.27 -4.56 -17.96
CA MET A 238 -9.67 -4.54 -16.62
C MET A 238 -8.68 -5.68 -16.48
N LEU A 239 -7.54 -5.42 -15.82
CA LEU A 239 -6.59 -6.46 -15.49
C LEU A 239 -5.95 -6.25 -14.11
N ASN A 240 -5.61 -7.36 -13.45
CA ASN A 240 -4.79 -7.39 -12.25
C ASN A 240 -3.70 -8.46 -12.38
N PHE A 241 -2.71 -8.41 -11.51
CA PHE A 241 -1.52 -9.25 -11.64
C PHE A 241 -0.75 -9.38 -10.32
N ASN A 242 0.17 -10.33 -10.29
CA ASN A 242 1.10 -10.54 -9.19
C ASN A 242 2.47 -9.95 -9.52
N TYR A 243 3.16 -9.39 -8.53
CA TYR A 243 4.58 -9.02 -8.59
C TYR A 243 5.31 -9.59 -7.38
N ARG A 244 6.63 -9.84 -7.48
CA ARG A 244 7.41 -10.38 -6.35
C ARG A 244 7.41 -9.40 -5.18
N VAL A 245 7.30 -9.95 -3.96
CA VAL A 245 7.26 -9.24 -2.69
C VAL A 245 8.27 -9.81 -1.70
N GLY A 246 8.44 -9.16 -0.56
CA GLY A 246 9.33 -9.61 0.51
C GLY A 246 10.77 -9.79 0.05
N LEU A 247 11.41 -10.83 0.58
CA LEU A 247 12.75 -11.28 0.17
C LEU A 247 12.87 -11.52 -1.35
N TRP A 248 11.80 -11.94 -2.01
CA TRP A 248 11.83 -12.31 -3.43
C TRP A 248 11.86 -11.09 -4.36
N GLY A 249 11.20 -10.00 -3.97
CA GLY A 249 11.08 -8.77 -4.77
C GLY A 249 12.05 -7.66 -4.38
N PHE A 250 12.51 -7.63 -3.13
CA PHE A 250 13.15 -6.46 -2.53
C PHE A 250 14.41 -6.77 -1.72
N LEU A 251 15.06 -7.92 -1.97
CA LEU A 251 16.43 -8.15 -1.48
C LEU A 251 17.38 -7.12 -2.10
N ALA A 252 18.12 -6.39 -1.27
CA ALA A 252 19.00 -5.31 -1.72
C ALA A 252 20.39 -5.39 -1.09
N SER A 253 21.41 -5.26 -1.94
CA SER A 253 22.83 -5.17 -1.62
C SER A 253 23.58 -4.80 -2.90
N GLU A 254 24.79 -4.24 -2.79
CA GLU A 254 25.68 -4.09 -3.94
C GLU A 254 26.02 -5.42 -4.61
N ARG A 255 25.94 -6.55 -3.88
CA ARG A 255 26.06 -7.90 -4.45
C ARG A 255 24.86 -8.28 -5.31
N VAL A 256 23.65 -7.86 -4.93
CA VAL A 256 22.44 -8.02 -5.76
C VAL A 256 22.54 -7.12 -6.99
N ARG A 257 23.00 -5.88 -6.85
CA ARG A 257 23.21 -4.96 -7.97
C ARG A 257 24.20 -5.54 -8.99
N ALA A 258 25.31 -6.10 -8.52
CA ALA A 258 26.37 -6.63 -9.38
C ALA A 258 25.97 -7.90 -10.15
N ASP A 259 25.13 -8.75 -9.58
CA ASP A 259 24.69 -10.00 -10.18
C ASP A 259 23.19 -10.22 -9.99
N GLY A 260 22.37 -9.28 -10.46
CA GLY A 260 20.93 -9.29 -10.23
C GLY A 260 20.25 -7.99 -10.63
N ALA A 261 19.13 -7.69 -10.00
CA ALA A 261 18.43 -6.43 -10.10
C ALA A 261 17.84 -6.06 -8.73
N LEU A 262 18.09 -4.83 -8.31
CA LEU A 262 17.40 -4.22 -7.18
C LEU A 262 15.94 -3.92 -7.57
N ASN A 263 15.07 -3.76 -6.58
CA ASN A 263 13.66 -3.43 -6.79
C ASN A 263 12.95 -4.36 -7.80
N ALA A 264 13.31 -5.65 -7.81
CA ALA A 264 12.80 -6.64 -8.76
C ALA A 264 11.27 -6.68 -8.80
N GLY A 265 10.60 -6.50 -7.66
CA GLY A 265 9.13 -6.38 -7.58
C GLY A 265 8.55 -5.17 -8.32
N LEU A 266 9.24 -4.02 -8.36
CA LEU A 266 8.83 -2.87 -9.19
C LEU A 266 9.11 -3.11 -10.68
N LEU A 267 10.19 -3.83 -10.99
CA LEU A 267 10.51 -4.23 -12.37
C LEU A 267 9.50 -5.23 -12.93
N ASP A 268 8.96 -6.12 -12.10
CA ASP A 268 7.82 -6.99 -12.43
C ASP A 268 6.61 -6.17 -12.89
N GLN A 269 6.28 -5.10 -12.18
CA GLN A 269 5.20 -4.19 -12.57
C GLN A 269 5.51 -3.44 -13.89
N ARG A 270 6.77 -3.05 -14.13
CA ARG A 270 7.18 -2.48 -15.44
C ARG A 270 7.00 -3.48 -16.57
N MET A 271 7.39 -4.73 -16.35
CA MET A 271 7.27 -5.80 -17.33
C MET A 271 5.81 -6.08 -17.67
N LEU A 272 4.90 -6.06 -16.69
CA LEU A 272 3.47 -6.15 -16.98
C LEU A 272 3.01 -4.98 -17.87
N MET A 273 3.35 -3.73 -17.52
CA MET A 273 2.92 -2.59 -18.34
C MET A 273 3.46 -2.68 -19.77
N GLN A 274 4.68 -3.19 -19.97
CA GLN A 274 5.21 -3.50 -21.31
C GLN A 274 4.44 -4.64 -22.00
N TRP A 275 4.06 -5.69 -21.26
CA TRP A 275 3.19 -6.76 -21.75
C TRP A 275 1.83 -6.20 -22.20
N VAL A 276 1.23 -5.28 -21.43
CA VAL A 276 -0.01 -4.58 -21.79
C VAL A 276 0.17 -3.84 -23.11
N LYS A 277 1.23 -3.03 -23.26
CA LYS A 277 1.51 -2.31 -24.51
C LYS A 277 1.61 -3.24 -25.73
N ARG A 278 2.18 -4.44 -25.57
CA ARG A 278 2.35 -5.41 -26.66
C ARG A 278 1.10 -6.24 -26.96
N HIS A 279 0.29 -6.55 -25.95
CA HIS A 279 -0.68 -7.66 -26.05
C HIS A 279 -2.13 -7.25 -25.77
N ILE A 280 -2.39 -6.11 -25.12
CA ILE A 280 -3.76 -5.82 -24.64
C ILE A 280 -4.77 -5.62 -25.78
N SER A 281 -4.31 -5.23 -26.96
CA SER A 281 -5.17 -5.17 -28.15
C SER A 281 -5.74 -6.53 -28.53
N ALA A 282 -5.11 -7.66 -28.21
CA ALA A 282 -5.72 -8.98 -28.45
C ALA A 282 -7.02 -9.19 -27.65
N PHE A 283 -7.18 -8.47 -26.53
CA PHE A 283 -8.37 -8.45 -25.68
C PHE A 283 -9.31 -7.27 -26.00
N GLY A 284 -8.96 -6.46 -27.01
CA GLY A 284 -9.68 -5.26 -27.43
C GLY A 284 -9.37 -3.98 -26.66
N GLY A 285 -8.36 -4.02 -25.77
CA GLY A 285 -7.87 -2.83 -25.08
C GLY A 285 -7.03 -1.92 -25.99
N ASP A 286 -7.03 -0.64 -25.68
CA ASP A 286 -6.14 0.34 -26.31
C ASP A 286 -4.82 0.44 -25.54
N PRO A 287 -3.69 0.00 -26.12
CA PRO A 287 -2.38 0.17 -25.48
C PRO A 287 -2.05 1.65 -25.27
N ASP A 288 -2.65 2.58 -26.00
CA ASP A 288 -2.37 4.01 -25.87
C ASP A 288 -3.29 4.73 -24.87
N HIS A 289 -4.26 4.02 -24.27
CA HIS A 289 -5.12 4.53 -23.21
C HIS A 289 -5.10 3.60 -21.98
N VAL A 290 -3.95 3.54 -21.32
CA VAL A 290 -3.73 2.71 -20.11
C VAL A 290 -3.76 3.60 -18.86
N VAL A 291 -4.64 3.28 -17.92
CA VAL A 291 -4.71 3.92 -16.59
C VAL A 291 -4.26 2.91 -15.54
N ILE A 292 -3.20 3.27 -14.80
CA ILE A 292 -2.72 2.45 -13.69
C ILE A 292 -3.46 2.83 -12.41
N HIS A 293 -3.92 1.83 -11.68
CA HIS A 293 -4.54 1.95 -10.36
C HIS A 293 -3.71 1.18 -9.37
N GLY A 294 -3.22 1.83 -8.32
CA GLY A 294 -2.61 1.16 -7.20
C GLY A 294 -3.44 1.32 -5.92
N ALA A 295 -3.48 0.26 -5.10
CA ALA A 295 -4.01 0.30 -3.74
C ALA A 295 -2.88 0.07 -2.72
N SER A 296 -2.80 0.87 -1.65
CA SER A 296 -1.79 0.73 -0.60
C SER A 296 -0.35 0.78 -1.16
N ALA A 297 0.46 -0.28 -0.96
CA ALA A 297 1.77 -0.41 -1.60
C ALA A 297 1.70 -0.34 -3.14
N GLY A 298 0.59 -0.73 -3.75
CA GLY A 298 0.31 -0.49 -5.16
C GLY A 298 0.18 1.00 -5.48
N ALA A 299 -0.48 1.80 -4.62
CA ALA A 299 -0.59 3.25 -4.78
C ALA A 299 0.78 3.93 -4.60
N GLY A 300 1.59 3.45 -3.66
CA GLY A 300 3.00 3.82 -3.56
C GLY A 300 3.79 3.46 -4.82
N SER A 301 3.50 2.30 -5.42
CA SER A 301 4.11 1.89 -6.68
C SER A 301 3.69 2.78 -7.85
N VAL A 302 2.42 3.21 -7.94
CA VAL A 302 1.97 4.20 -8.94
C VAL A 302 2.79 5.49 -8.81
N ALA A 303 2.94 6.02 -7.60
CA ALA A 303 3.77 7.19 -7.36
C ALA A 303 5.24 6.97 -7.75
N MET A 304 5.79 5.78 -7.50
CA MET A 304 7.16 5.42 -7.91
C MET A 304 7.29 5.26 -9.43
N HIS A 305 6.26 4.79 -10.14
CA HIS A 305 6.26 4.72 -11.62
C HIS A 305 6.20 6.10 -12.28
N LEU A 306 5.60 7.10 -11.61
CA LEU A 306 5.64 8.49 -12.09
C LEU A 306 7.07 9.04 -12.07
N VAL A 307 7.85 8.74 -11.03
CA VAL A 307 9.23 9.25 -10.87
C VAL A 307 10.32 8.31 -11.41
N ALA A 308 9.92 7.14 -11.93
CA ALA A 308 10.84 6.12 -12.41
C ALA A 308 11.85 6.71 -13.42
N TYR A 309 13.13 6.42 -13.21
CA TYR A 309 14.23 6.92 -14.03
C TYR A 309 14.29 8.47 -14.12
N GLY A 310 13.84 9.17 -13.07
CA GLY A 310 13.76 10.63 -13.03
C GLY A 310 12.61 11.22 -13.84
N GLY A 311 11.50 10.49 -13.95
CA GLY A 311 10.31 10.92 -14.69
C GLY A 311 10.35 10.62 -16.19
N ARG A 312 11.14 9.63 -16.63
CA ARG A 312 11.21 9.25 -18.04
C ARG A 312 9.87 8.66 -18.48
N ASN A 313 9.19 9.32 -19.41
CA ASN A 313 7.93 8.82 -19.96
C ASN A 313 8.19 7.76 -21.06
N ASP A 314 8.05 6.49 -20.68
CA ASP A 314 8.17 5.34 -21.59
C ASP A 314 6.85 5.03 -22.35
N GLY A 315 5.84 5.88 -22.25
CA GLY A 315 4.55 5.72 -22.94
C GLY A 315 3.72 4.52 -22.45
N LEU A 316 3.91 4.12 -21.18
CA LEU A 316 3.29 2.93 -20.59
C LEU A 316 1.88 3.18 -20.03
N PHE A 317 1.56 4.42 -19.66
CA PHE A 317 0.27 4.83 -19.10
C PHE A 317 0.01 6.31 -19.38
N VAL A 318 -1.26 6.70 -19.38
CA VAL A 318 -1.73 8.06 -19.64
C VAL A 318 -2.46 8.69 -18.45
N GLY A 319 -2.65 7.93 -17.37
CA GLY A 319 -3.25 8.41 -16.13
C GLY A 319 -2.99 7.45 -14.98
N GLY A 320 -3.13 7.94 -13.74
CA GLY A 320 -2.92 7.14 -12.54
C GLY A 320 -4.01 7.34 -11.49
N MET A 321 -4.32 6.28 -10.75
CA MET A 321 -5.21 6.29 -9.59
C MET A 321 -4.47 5.68 -8.41
N ALA A 322 -4.49 6.35 -7.26
CA ALA A 322 -3.72 5.98 -6.08
C ALA A 322 -4.63 5.94 -4.85
N GLU A 323 -5.14 4.76 -4.53
CA GLU A 323 -6.00 4.44 -3.39
C GLU A 323 -5.10 4.18 -2.16
N SER A 324 -5.08 5.12 -1.22
CA SER A 324 -4.28 5.09 0.01
C SER A 324 -2.78 4.93 -0.22
N VAL A 325 -2.12 5.95 -0.79
CA VAL A 325 -0.66 5.95 -1.05
C VAL A 325 0.14 5.46 0.15
N PHE A 326 0.87 4.36 0.00
CA PHE A 326 1.74 3.83 1.06
C PHE A 326 3.21 4.14 0.80
N PHE A 327 3.77 5.09 1.56
CA PHE A 327 5.19 5.46 1.54
C PHE A 327 5.85 5.14 2.89
N PRO A 328 6.38 3.91 3.07
CA PRO A 328 7.22 3.60 4.22
C PRO A 328 8.58 4.28 4.11
N ALA A 329 9.44 4.08 5.10
CA ALA A 329 10.86 4.44 4.98
C ALA A 329 11.46 3.84 3.70
N GLN A 330 12.16 4.65 2.93
CA GLN A 330 12.84 4.23 1.71
C GLN A 330 14.36 4.29 1.91
N PRO A 331 14.99 3.17 2.25
CA PRO A 331 16.42 3.12 2.52
C PRO A 331 17.24 3.18 1.23
N THR A 332 18.50 3.55 1.36
CA THR A 332 19.51 3.34 0.31
C THR A 332 20.00 1.89 0.33
N VAL A 333 20.67 1.45 -0.74
CA VAL A 333 21.29 0.11 -0.79
C VAL A 333 22.28 -0.11 0.36
N ALA A 334 23.10 0.90 0.69
CA ALA A 334 24.07 0.82 1.78
C ALA A 334 23.41 0.59 3.15
N GLU A 335 22.21 1.13 3.36
CA GLU A 335 21.44 0.94 4.60
C GLU A 335 20.79 -0.44 4.69
N LEU A 336 20.76 -1.22 3.60
CA LEU A 336 20.15 -2.55 3.53
C LEU A 336 21.17 -3.70 3.51
N GLU A 337 22.48 -3.42 3.49
CA GLU A 337 23.51 -4.47 3.49
C GLU A 337 23.36 -5.44 4.67
N TYR A 338 22.99 -4.94 5.86
CA TYR A 338 22.77 -5.80 7.03
C TYR A 338 21.62 -6.81 6.81
N GLN A 339 20.60 -6.44 6.04
CA GLN A 339 19.45 -7.29 5.74
C GLN A 339 19.88 -8.39 4.78
N PHE A 340 20.69 -8.07 3.78
CA PHE A 340 21.31 -9.06 2.89
C PHE A 340 22.23 -10.02 3.66
N ASP A 341 23.13 -9.51 4.49
CA ASP A 341 24.07 -10.32 5.27
C ASP A 341 23.34 -11.29 6.23
N ARG A 342 22.18 -10.90 6.78
CA ARG A 342 21.31 -11.80 7.56
C ARG A 342 20.81 -12.97 6.72
N VAL A 343 20.33 -12.71 5.51
CA VAL A 343 19.85 -13.78 4.60
C VAL A 343 21.00 -14.73 4.26
N VAL A 344 22.17 -14.19 3.96
CA VAL A 344 23.38 -14.98 3.68
C VAL A 344 23.74 -15.88 4.86
N GLY A 345 23.74 -15.36 6.09
CA GLY A 345 23.99 -16.16 7.29
C GLY A 345 22.92 -17.21 7.57
N GLN A 346 21.63 -16.85 7.47
CA GLN A 346 20.50 -17.76 7.71
C GLN A 346 20.40 -18.91 6.70
N THR A 347 20.96 -18.72 5.50
CA THR A 347 20.93 -19.72 4.42
C THR A 347 22.24 -20.53 4.35
N GLY A 348 23.22 -20.23 5.20
CA GLY A 348 24.56 -20.85 5.21
C GLY A 348 25.42 -20.48 4.00
N CYS A 349 25.11 -19.36 3.32
CA CYS A 349 25.91 -18.84 2.21
C CYS A 349 27.04 -17.92 2.69
N ASP A 350 27.18 -17.68 3.99
CA ASP A 350 28.31 -16.99 4.61
C ASP A 350 29.62 -17.79 4.55
N THR A 351 29.53 -19.10 4.32
CA THR A 351 30.68 -20.01 4.20
C THR A 351 31.42 -19.91 2.86
N VAL A 352 30.82 -19.30 1.83
CA VAL A 352 31.45 -19.10 0.51
C VAL A 352 31.99 -17.68 0.37
N ALA A 353 32.94 -17.50 -0.55
CA ALA A 353 33.50 -16.16 -0.84
C ALA A 353 32.39 -15.17 -1.26
N PRO A 354 32.49 -13.86 -0.92
CA PRO A 354 31.46 -12.87 -1.24
C PRO A 354 31.00 -12.86 -2.70
N ALA A 355 31.93 -13.03 -3.65
CA ALA A 355 31.63 -13.09 -5.09
C ALA A 355 30.80 -14.32 -5.51
N ARG A 356 30.66 -15.33 -4.63
CA ARG A 356 29.88 -16.56 -4.85
C ARG A 356 28.56 -16.58 -4.04
N GLN A 357 28.31 -15.60 -3.19
CA GLN A 357 27.13 -15.59 -2.31
C GLN A 357 25.82 -15.56 -3.11
N MET A 358 25.73 -14.75 -4.17
CA MET A 358 24.53 -14.73 -5.04
C MET A 358 24.29 -16.08 -5.72
N ALA A 359 25.34 -16.74 -6.23
CA ALA A 359 25.23 -18.07 -6.80
C ALA A 359 24.74 -19.10 -5.75
N CYS A 360 25.34 -19.08 -4.55
CA CYS A 360 24.92 -19.93 -3.44
C CYS A 360 23.44 -19.72 -3.07
N LEU A 361 22.98 -18.46 -2.98
CA LEU A 361 21.58 -18.14 -2.67
C LEU A 361 20.63 -18.68 -3.74
N ARG A 362 20.98 -18.57 -5.02
CA ARG A 362 20.15 -19.08 -6.13
C ARG A 362 20.03 -20.60 -6.14
N GLU A 363 21.03 -21.31 -5.65
CA GLU A 363 21.04 -22.77 -5.53
C GLU A 363 20.20 -23.30 -4.36
N LYS A 364 19.81 -22.45 -3.39
CA LYS A 364 19.03 -22.89 -2.23
C LYS A 364 17.64 -23.37 -2.61
N ASN A 365 17.13 -24.35 -1.88
CA ASN A 365 15.73 -24.74 -1.99
C ASN A 365 14.83 -23.57 -1.52
N VAL A 366 13.65 -23.42 -2.14
CA VAL A 366 12.63 -22.44 -1.78
C VAL A 366 12.33 -22.46 -0.28
N ALA A 367 12.24 -23.65 0.33
CA ALA A 367 11.97 -23.81 1.77
C ALA A 367 13.02 -23.10 2.65
N VAL A 368 14.30 -23.14 2.26
CA VAL A 368 15.41 -22.51 2.99
C VAL A 368 15.33 -20.99 2.86
N LEU A 369 15.07 -20.48 1.65
CA LEU A 369 14.93 -19.04 1.41
C LEU A 369 13.68 -18.48 2.09
N GLN A 370 12.57 -19.22 2.08
CA GLN A 370 11.33 -18.80 2.72
C GLN A 370 11.44 -18.81 4.25
N ALA A 371 12.23 -19.72 4.83
CA ALA A 371 12.58 -19.65 6.25
C ALA A 371 13.38 -18.39 6.62
N ALA A 372 14.17 -17.85 5.69
CA ALA A 372 14.88 -16.57 5.86
C ALA A 372 14.02 -15.33 5.52
N ASN A 373 12.88 -15.50 4.82
CA ASN A 373 11.95 -14.43 4.46
C ASN A 373 11.07 -14.03 5.66
N GLN A 374 11.70 -13.45 6.69
CA GLN A 374 11.07 -13.07 7.96
C GLN A 374 11.36 -11.61 8.28
N ALA A 375 10.39 -10.93 8.91
CA ALA A 375 10.63 -9.61 9.48
C ALA A 375 11.54 -9.73 10.71
N GLN A 376 12.52 -8.84 10.82
CA GLN A 376 13.48 -8.82 11.91
C GLN A 376 13.71 -7.38 12.40
N PRO A 377 14.13 -7.16 13.66
CA PRO A 377 14.42 -5.82 14.17
C PRO A 377 15.46 -5.10 13.29
N PHE A 378 15.20 -3.83 13.00
CA PHE A 378 16.18 -2.95 12.36
C PHE A 378 17.39 -2.72 13.27
N PRO A 379 18.58 -2.38 12.71
CA PRO A 379 19.75 -2.03 13.50
C PRO A 379 19.42 -0.99 14.58
N GLY A 380 19.93 -1.20 15.79
CA GLY A 380 19.63 -0.36 16.96
C GLY A 380 18.37 -0.74 17.74
N ARG A 381 17.61 -1.76 17.31
CA ARG A 381 16.51 -2.33 18.09
C ARG A 381 16.85 -3.73 18.59
N THR A 382 16.59 -3.99 19.87
CA THR A 382 16.92 -5.27 20.55
C THR A 382 15.71 -6.17 20.80
N GLY A 383 14.49 -5.73 20.45
CA GLY A 383 13.27 -6.49 20.73
C GLY A 383 12.04 -5.96 19.98
N PRO A 384 10.85 -6.53 20.24
CA PRO A 384 9.60 -6.15 19.60
C PRO A 384 9.20 -4.68 19.89
N PRO A 385 8.30 -4.09 19.07
CA PRO A 385 7.67 -4.70 17.90
C PRO A 385 8.64 -4.81 16.71
N VAL A 386 8.60 -5.97 16.02
CA VAL A 386 9.26 -6.13 14.73
C VAL A 386 8.56 -5.22 13.70
N PRO A 387 9.30 -4.68 12.71
CA PRO A 387 8.69 -3.83 11.70
C PRO A 387 7.67 -4.63 10.87
N LEU A 388 6.48 -4.08 10.69
CA LEU A 388 5.44 -4.67 9.82
C LEU A 388 5.91 -4.80 8.36
N PHE A 389 6.69 -3.82 7.91
CA PHE A 389 7.18 -3.69 6.55
C PHE A 389 8.72 -3.71 6.54
N TYR A 390 9.28 -4.92 6.64
CA TYR A 390 10.73 -5.13 6.70
C TYR A 390 11.41 -5.03 5.32
N TRP A 391 10.74 -5.54 4.29
CA TRP A 391 11.19 -5.46 2.90
C TRP A 391 10.47 -4.30 2.21
N THR A 392 11.23 -3.40 1.57
CA THR A 392 10.69 -2.20 0.93
C THR A 392 11.51 -1.86 -0.33
N PRO A 393 10.95 -1.10 -1.28
CA PRO A 393 11.72 -0.49 -2.35
C PRO A 393 12.87 0.37 -1.80
N CYS A 394 14.01 0.35 -2.47
CA CYS A 394 15.19 1.11 -2.09
C CYS A 394 15.58 2.15 -3.15
N VAL A 395 16.27 3.21 -2.73
CA VAL A 395 16.91 4.17 -3.64
C VAL A 395 18.10 3.47 -4.28
N ASP A 396 17.92 3.04 -5.54
CA ASP A 396 18.90 2.25 -6.28
C ASP A 396 19.78 3.09 -7.22
N GLY A 397 19.46 4.36 -7.44
CA GLY A 397 20.22 5.25 -8.33
C GLY A 397 19.87 5.08 -9.82
N ASP A 398 18.93 4.19 -10.18
CA ASP A 398 18.48 3.97 -11.55
C ASP A 398 16.96 4.12 -11.67
N PHE A 399 16.19 3.14 -11.18
CA PHE A 399 14.73 3.24 -11.13
C PHE A 399 14.32 4.36 -10.17
N LEU A 400 14.83 4.32 -8.93
CA LEU A 400 14.69 5.40 -7.95
C LEU A 400 16.03 6.13 -7.82
N ARG A 401 16.18 7.21 -8.58
CA ARG A 401 17.43 8.02 -8.62
C ARG A 401 17.69 8.82 -7.35
N ASP A 402 16.64 9.12 -6.61
CA ASP A 402 16.64 9.80 -5.32
C ASP A 402 15.37 9.36 -4.57
N LEU A 403 15.14 9.90 -3.39
CA LEU A 403 13.90 9.69 -2.66
C LEU A 403 12.71 10.27 -3.47
N PRO A 404 11.58 9.54 -3.60
CA PRO A 404 10.43 9.98 -4.38
C PRO A 404 9.96 11.38 -4.04
N TYR A 405 9.88 11.75 -2.75
CA TYR A 405 9.55 13.12 -2.35
C TYR A 405 10.43 14.17 -3.03
N ARG A 406 11.75 13.97 -3.06
CA ARG A 406 12.69 14.89 -3.73
C ARG A 406 12.49 14.90 -5.24
N LEU A 407 12.19 13.75 -5.84
CA LEU A 407 11.91 13.67 -7.28
C LEU A 407 10.64 14.46 -7.62
N PHE A 408 9.57 14.32 -6.83
CA PHE A 408 8.34 15.10 -6.98
C PHE A 408 8.57 16.61 -6.78
N GLU A 409 9.28 17.01 -5.72
CA GLU A 409 9.60 18.42 -5.45
C GLU A 409 10.43 19.08 -6.55
N ARG A 410 11.32 18.31 -7.19
CA ARG A 410 12.15 18.77 -8.32
C ARG A 410 11.45 18.69 -9.67
N GLY A 411 10.19 18.25 -9.73
CA GLY A 411 9.47 18.08 -10.99
C GLY A 411 9.95 16.92 -11.85
N GLN A 412 10.65 15.93 -11.28
CA GLN A 412 11.18 14.77 -11.98
C GLN A 412 10.18 13.61 -11.99
N PHE A 413 9.04 13.85 -12.63
CA PHE A 413 7.95 12.88 -12.78
C PHE A 413 7.26 13.00 -14.13
N ILE A 414 6.51 11.96 -14.50
CA ILE A 414 5.60 11.98 -15.65
C ILE A 414 4.34 12.79 -15.30
N GLY A 415 4.08 13.87 -16.03
CA GLY A 415 2.87 14.67 -15.87
C GLY A 415 1.67 14.04 -16.60
N VAL A 416 0.82 13.34 -15.87
CA VAL A 416 -0.46 12.77 -16.34
C VAL A 416 -1.58 13.07 -15.34
N PRO A 417 -2.87 13.00 -15.75
CA PRO A 417 -4.00 13.05 -14.82
C PRO A 417 -3.90 12.03 -13.69
N MET A 418 -4.28 12.46 -12.50
CA MET A 418 -4.20 11.65 -11.29
C MET A 418 -5.46 11.77 -10.42
N LEU A 419 -5.89 10.63 -9.86
CA LEU A 419 -6.90 10.54 -8.82
C LEU A 419 -6.27 9.93 -7.56
N PHE A 420 -6.33 10.64 -6.43
CA PHE A 420 -5.76 10.25 -5.15
C PHE A 420 -6.85 10.07 -4.08
N GLY A 421 -6.64 9.14 -3.16
CA GLY A 421 -7.63 8.76 -2.16
C GLY A 421 -7.05 8.33 -0.84
N THR A 422 -7.70 8.69 0.27
CA THR A 422 -7.37 8.15 1.61
C THR A 422 -8.62 7.82 2.38
N SER A 423 -8.59 6.77 3.20
CA SER A 423 -9.55 6.56 4.27
C SER A 423 -9.35 7.58 5.41
N THR A 424 -10.39 7.84 6.21
CA THR A 424 -10.27 8.73 7.37
C THR A 424 -9.25 8.22 8.40
N ASP A 425 -9.22 6.92 8.68
CA ASP A 425 -8.42 6.31 9.76
C ASP A 425 -7.40 5.29 9.24
N GLU A 426 -6.56 5.72 8.27
CA GLU A 426 -5.57 4.85 7.59
C GLU A 426 -4.71 4.00 8.53
N GLY A 427 -4.31 4.56 9.68
CA GLY A 427 -3.39 3.89 10.60
C GLY A 427 -4.04 2.89 11.55
N SER A 428 -5.38 2.77 11.57
CA SER A 428 -6.09 2.02 12.62
C SER A 428 -5.82 0.51 12.58
N VAL A 429 -5.47 -0.03 11.42
CA VAL A 429 -5.13 -1.46 11.26
C VAL A 429 -3.62 -1.74 11.33
N PHE A 430 -2.79 -0.72 11.55
CA PHE A 430 -1.33 -0.85 11.50
C PHE A 430 -0.62 -0.37 12.76
N ALA A 431 -1.21 0.54 13.53
CA ALA A 431 -0.57 1.03 14.73
C ALA A 431 -0.34 -0.09 15.76
N VAL A 432 0.68 0.12 16.60
CA VAL A 432 0.96 -0.77 17.73
C VAL A 432 -0.32 -0.93 18.56
N ASP A 433 -0.57 -2.16 19.01
CA ASP A 433 -1.81 -2.58 19.71
C ASP A 433 -3.06 -2.75 18.81
N ALA A 434 -2.93 -2.77 17.47
CA ALA A 434 -4.02 -3.13 16.53
C ALA A 434 -4.39 -4.63 16.53
N ALA A 435 -3.65 -5.48 17.25
CA ALA A 435 -3.80 -6.94 17.19
C ALA A 435 -5.15 -7.45 17.73
N SER A 436 -5.86 -6.65 18.55
CA SER A 436 -7.26 -6.87 18.91
C SER A 436 -7.92 -5.55 19.35
N PRO A 437 -9.14 -5.22 18.86
CA PRO A 437 -9.95 -4.11 19.38
C PRO A 437 -10.14 -4.11 20.89
N SER A 438 -10.21 -5.29 21.52
CA SER A 438 -10.30 -5.42 22.99
C SER A 438 -9.06 -4.94 23.73
N ASP A 439 -7.93 -4.88 23.01
CA ASP A 439 -6.61 -4.62 23.55
C ASP A 439 -6.10 -3.22 23.14
N HIS A 440 -6.95 -2.40 22.53
CA HIS A 440 -6.66 -0.99 22.26
C HIS A 440 -6.29 -0.29 23.56
N ARG A 441 -5.00 -0.05 23.75
CA ARG A 441 -4.46 0.65 24.92
C ARG A 441 -4.78 2.15 24.85
N PRO A 442 -4.64 2.91 25.94
CA PRO A 442 -4.95 4.35 25.96
C PRO A 442 -4.29 5.18 24.85
N TRP A 443 -3.13 4.75 24.35
CA TRP A 443 -2.37 5.45 23.31
C TRP A 443 -2.76 5.09 21.87
N PHE A 444 -3.59 4.05 21.68
CA PHE A 444 -3.94 3.53 20.35
C PHE A 444 -4.48 4.61 19.39
N PRO A 445 -5.44 5.48 19.77
CA PRO A 445 -5.94 6.51 18.85
C PRO A 445 -4.84 7.48 18.39
N THR A 446 -3.94 7.86 19.28
CA THR A 446 -2.83 8.78 18.96
C THR A 446 -1.79 8.08 18.08
N ALA A 447 -1.45 6.83 18.39
CA ALA A 447 -0.51 6.03 17.62
C ALA A 447 -1.04 5.73 16.20
N SER A 448 -2.32 5.34 16.10
CA SER A 448 -3.06 5.13 14.84
C SER A 448 -3.01 6.38 13.97
N ARG A 449 -3.40 7.53 14.52
CA ARG A 449 -3.39 8.78 13.77
C ARG A 449 -1.98 9.16 13.31
N ALA A 450 -0.99 9.11 14.19
CA ALA A 450 0.39 9.44 13.84
C ALA A 450 0.94 8.51 12.74
N TYR A 451 0.65 7.21 12.83
CA TYR A 451 1.03 6.23 11.82
C TYR A 451 0.35 6.50 10.46
N GLY A 452 -0.97 6.72 10.50
CA GLY A 452 -1.78 7.03 9.31
C GLY A 452 -1.31 8.30 8.60
N GLU A 453 -1.02 9.34 9.36
CA GLU A 453 -0.51 10.61 8.83
C GLU A 453 0.87 10.45 8.21
N ALA A 454 1.82 9.87 8.94
CA ALA A 454 3.20 9.74 8.48
C ALA A 454 3.35 8.85 7.24
N THR A 455 2.48 7.84 7.08
CA THR A 455 2.68 6.76 6.11
C THR A 455 1.70 6.81 4.92
N PHE A 456 0.55 7.46 5.07
CA PHE A 456 -0.50 7.50 4.05
C PHE A 456 -0.99 8.91 3.71
N ILE A 457 -1.61 9.60 4.69
CA ILE A 457 -2.33 10.86 4.44
C ILE A 457 -1.37 11.97 3.99
N CYS A 458 -0.27 12.18 4.73
CA CYS A 458 0.66 13.23 4.41
C CYS A 458 1.53 12.96 3.18
N PRO A 459 1.97 11.72 2.91
CA PRO A 459 2.51 11.38 1.60
C PRO A 459 1.62 11.79 0.44
N GLN A 460 0.35 11.41 0.46
CA GLN A 460 -0.58 11.82 -0.59
C GLN A 460 -0.70 13.35 -0.71
N HIS A 461 -0.90 14.04 0.42
CA HIS A 461 -1.02 15.50 0.43
C HIS A 461 0.21 16.19 -0.19
N ASN A 462 1.41 15.76 0.20
CA ASN A 462 2.66 16.32 -0.29
C ASN A 462 2.93 15.98 -1.76
N LEU A 463 2.49 14.80 -2.24
CA LEU A 463 2.52 14.45 -3.65
C LEU A 463 1.58 15.35 -4.45
N LEU A 464 0.32 15.51 -4.02
CA LEU A 464 -0.65 16.42 -4.66
C LEU A 464 -0.11 17.85 -4.75
N ARG A 465 0.45 18.37 -3.66
CA ARG A 465 1.10 19.68 -3.62
C ARG A 465 2.31 19.77 -4.55
N SER A 466 3.09 18.71 -4.69
CA SER A 466 4.24 18.71 -5.62
C SER A 466 3.78 18.67 -7.07
N LEU A 467 2.77 17.85 -7.38
CA LEU A 467 2.17 17.74 -8.72
C LEU A 467 1.49 19.05 -9.15
N SER A 468 0.83 19.76 -8.23
CA SER A 468 0.14 21.02 -8.52
C SER A 468 1.09 22.20 -8.79
N ASN A 469 2.27 22.19 -8.16
CA ASN A 469 3.22 23.31 -8.19
C ASN A 469 4.12 23.32 -9.43
N GLN A 470 4.10 22.27 -10.26
CA GLN A 470 5.03 22.17 -11.38
C GLN A 470 4.44 22.74 -12.70
N PRO A 471 5.29 23.30 -13.59
CA PRO A 471 4.86 23.84 -14.87
C PRO A 471 4.13 22.78 -15.72
N LYS A 472 2.97 23.19 -16.25
CA LYS A 472 2.03 22.36 -17.00
C LYS A 472 2.61 21.94 -18.35
N VAL A 473 3.27 20.79 -18.44
CA VAL A 473 3.66 20.21 -19.73
C VAL A 473 2.64 19.15 -20.11
N GLY A 474 1.55 19.58 -20.76
CA GLY A 474 0.50 18.68 -21.23
C GLY A 474 1.01 17.72 -22.30
N HIS A 475 0.56 16.46 -22.24
CA HIS A 475 0.55 15.60 -23.42
C HIS A 475 -0.68 15.98 -24.29
N GLY A 476 -0.43 16.30 -25.57
CA GLY A 476 -1.51 16.38 -26.56
C GLY A 476 -2.11 17.76 -26.84
N GLY A 477 -1.42 18.87 -26.55
CA GLY A 477 -1.79 20.19 -27.09
C GLY A 477 -3.13 20.79 -26.61
N SER A 478 -3.79 20.19 -25.61
CA SER A 478 -4.94 20.79 -24.96
C SER A 478 -4.47 21.75 -23.85
N SER A 479 -4.87 23.00 -23.96
CA SER A 479 -4.61 24.07 -22.98
C SER A 479 -5.50 23.97 -21.74
N SER A 480 -5.77 22.76 -21.23
CA SER A 480 -6.43 22.60 -19.94
C SER A 480 -5.50 23.13 -18.85
N SER A 481 -6.02 24.04 -18.04
CA SER A 481 -5.29 24.74 -16.98
C SER A 481 -4.96 23.87 -15.76
N SER A 482 -5.39 22.61 -15.70
CA SER A 482 -5.08 21.68 -14.60
C SER A 482 -4.58 20.36 -15.16
N LEU A 483 -3.63 19.72 -14.47
CA LEU A 483 -3.14 18.37 -14.79
C LEU A 483 -4.27 17.32 -14.66
N GLY A 484 -5.47 17.68 -14.20
CA GLY A 484 -6.53 16.75 -13.82
C GLY A 484 -6.16 16.04 -12.52
N LEU A 485 -6.00 16.81 -11.43
CA LEU A 485 -5.66 16.29 -10.10
C LEU A 485 -6.92 16.24 -9.25
N TYR A 486 -7.34 15.05 -8.88
CA TYR A 486 -8.51 14.83 -8.04
C TYR A 486 -8.08 14.15 -6.75
N ALA A 487 -8.67 14.56 -5.63
CA ALA A 487 -8.43 13.97 -4.32
C ALA A 487 -9.75 13.62 -3.64
N TYR A 488 -9.81 12.54 -2.87
CA TYR A 488 -10.92 12.25 -1.97
C TYR A 488 -10.48 11.81 -0.57
N ARG A 489 -11.39 12.00 0.38
CA ARG A 489 -11.37 11.34 1.69
C ARG A 489 -12.57 10.43 1.80
N TYR A 490 -12.32 9.15 2.05
CA TYR A 490 -13.35 8.15 2.28
C TYR A 490 -13.72 8.10 3.76
N ASN A 491 -14.96 8.45 4.07
CA ASN A 491 -15.50 8.58 5.41
C ASN A 491 -16.81 7.77 5.58
N VAL A 492 -16.95 6.65 4.87
CA VAL A 492 -18.12 5.79 4.96
C VAL A 492 -18.02 4.92 6.19
N HIS A 493 -18.96 5.08 7.12
CA HIS A 493 -18.92 4.43 8.42
C HIS A 493 -19.53 3.03 8.36
N ASP A 494 -18.95 2.11 9.11
CA ASP A 494 -19.45 0.76 9.29
C ASP A 494 -19.54 0.45 10.78
N ALA A 495 -20.70 -0.07 11.20
CA ALA A 495 -21.00 -0.32 12.60
C ALA A 495 -20.01 -1.30 13.26
N GLU A 496 -19.50 -2.30 12.54
CA GLU A 496 -18.53 -3.26 13.09
C GLU A 496 -17.14 -2.64 13.23
N ASN A 497 -16.71 -1.84 12.24
CA ASN A 497 -15.45 -1.10 12.34
C ASN A 497 -15.49 -0.06 13.46
N LEU A 498 -16.61 0.66 13.62
CA LEU A 498 -16.81 1.61 14.71
C LEU A 498 -16.83 0.92 16.08
N ALA A 499 -17.55 -0.19 16.21
CA ALA A 499 -17.56 -0.99 17.44
C ALA A 499 -16.17 -1.54 17.80
N ALA A 500 -15.35 -1.84 16.78
CA ALA A 500 -13.96 -2.24 16.93
C ALA A 500 -13.00 -1.06 17.20
N GLY A 501 -13.47 0.20 17.23
CA GLY A 501 -12.62 1.37 17.42
C GLY A 501 -11.65 1.63 16.26
N LEU A 502 -11.93 1.10 15.07
CA LEU A 502 -11.08 1.24 13.88
C LEU A 502 -11.45 2.46 13.02
N GLY A 503 -12.63 3.06 13.24
CA GLY A 503 -13.11 4.16 12.43
C GLY A 503 -13.40 3.72 10.99
N VAL A 504 -12.85 4.46 10.02
CA VAL A 504 -12.84 4.09 8.59
C VAL A 504 -11.43 3.63 8.22
N PRO A 505 -11.15 2.31 8.27
CA PRO A 505 -9.80 1.79 8.13
C PRO A 505 -9.25 1.88 6.70
N HIS A 506 -7.97 1.59 6.56
CA HIS A 506 -7.25 1.50 5.29
C HIS A 506 -7.96 0.63 4.22
N LEU A 507 -8.06 1.14 2.99
CA LEU A 507 -8.73 0.51 1.83
C LEU A 507 -10.19 0.08 2.06
N PHE A 508 -10.91 0.74 2.95
CA PHE A 508 -12.30 0.39 3.22
C PHE A 508 -13.20 0.65 2.00
N ASP A 509 -12.79 1.53 1.10
CA ASP A 509 -13.41 1.93 -0.15
C ASP A 509 -13.31 0.92 -1.30
N ALA A 510 -12.43 -0.09 -1.21
CA ALA A 510 -12.26 -1.10 -2.26
C ALA A 510 -13.58 -1.76 -2.70
N ALA A 511 -14.48 -2.04 -1.76
CA ALA A 511 -15.79 -2.61 -2.05
C ALA A 511 -16.71 -1.67 -2.83
N ALA A 512 -16.57 -0.35 -2.61
CA ALA A 512 -17.30 0.66 -3.36
C ALA A 512 -16.70 0.88 -4.75
N ILE A 513 -15.39 0.67 -4.93
CA ILE A 513 -14.68 0.82 -6.20
C ILE A 513 -14.94 -0.37 -7.13
N PHE A 514 -14.74 -1.60 -6.65
CA PHE A 514 -14.80 -2.83 -7.45
C PHE A 514 -16.15 -3.53 -7.41
N GLY A 515 -16.98 -3.20 -6.42
CA GLY A 515 -18.22 -3.91 -6.11
C GLY A 515 -18.02 -4.91 -4.95
N PRO A 516 -19.04 -5.11 -4.10
CA PRO A 516 -18.91 -5.85 -2.85
C PRO A 516 -18.65 -7.36 -3.04
N ASP A 517 -19.02 -7.92 -4.20
CA ASP A 517 -18.87 -9.35 -4.52
C ASP A 517 -17.57 -9.66 -5.29
N SER A 518 -16.85 -8.61 -5.69
CA SER A 518 -15.61 -8.66 -6.48
C SER A 518 -14.36 -8.86 -5.62
N LEU A 519 -14.44 -8.63 -4.32
CA LEU A 519 -13.29 -8.78 -3.43
C LEU A 519 -13.01 -10.27 -3.13
N GLY A 520 -11.74 -10.59 -2.93
CA GLY A 520 -11.26 -11.94 -2.61
C GLY A 520 -11.67 -12.45 -1.22
N PRO A 521 -11.00 -13.50 -0.69
CA PRO A 521 -11.29 -14.04 0.63
C PRO A 521 -11.35 -12.94 1.72
N GLY A 522 -12.40 -12.95 2.54
CA GLY A 522 -12.72 -11.87 3.50
C GLY A 522 -13.89 -10.99 3.04
N GLY A 523 -14.05 -10.78 1.73
CA GLY A 523 -15.18 -10.08 1.13
C GLY A 523 -15.37 -8.63 1.59
N ALA A 524 -16.42 -7.98 1.08
CA ALA A 524 -16.86 -6.68 1.59
C ALA A 524 -17.66 -6.84 2.89
N ARG A 525 -17.63 -5.83 3.77
CA ARG A 525 -18.54 -5.76 4.93
C ARG A 525 -20.00 -5.79 4.47
N ALA A 526 -20.86 -6.39 5.29
CA ALA A 526 -22.30 -6.50 5.01
C ALA A 526 -23.00 -5.14 4.85
N SER A 527 -22.42 -4.07 5.38
CA SER A 527 -22.93 -2.70 5.20
C SER A 527 -23.03 -2.29 3.73
N TYR A 528 -22.11 -2.73 2.86
CA TYR A 528 -22.15 -2.48 1.42
C TYR A 528 -23.31 -3.15 0.67
N LYS A 529 -24.02 -4.07 1.35
CA LYS A 529 -25.25 -4.69 0.84
C LYS A 529 -26.50 -4.17 1.56
N THR A 530 -26.34 -3.26 2.50
CA THR A 530 -27.41 -2.68 3.31
C THR A 530 -27.31 -1.15 3.31
N TYR A 531 -26.95 -0.52 4.43
CA TYR A 531 -27.01 0.92 4.59
C TYR A 531 -25.90 1.71 3.86
N ASN A 532 -24.81 1.07 3.45
CA ASN A 532 -23.76 1.67 2.60
C ASN A 532 -23.88 1.30 1.11
N ALA A 533 -24.93 0.57 0.70
CA ALA A 533 -25.07 0.09 -0.68
C ALA A 533 -25.08 1.21 -1.74
N ALA A 534 -25.61 2.39 -1.39
CA ALA A 534 -25.68 3.53 -2.30
C ALA A 534 -24.31 4.13 -2.65
N VAL A 535 -23.28 3.89 -1.84
CA VAL A 535 -21.92 4.39 -2.12
C VAL A 535 -21.28 3.64 -3.29
N VAL A 536 -21.62 2.36 -3.48
CA VAL A 536 -21.02 1.51 -4.54
C VAL A 536 -21.18 2.12 -5.94
N PRO A 537 -22.40 2.41 -6.45
CA PRO A 537 -22.55 3.00 -7.78
C PRO A 537 -21.97 4.44 -7.88
N LEU A 538 -21.95 5.18 -6.77
CA LEU A 538 -21.35 6.52 -6.72
C LEU A 538 -19.83 6.47 -6.94
N MET A 539 -19.13 5.67 -6.11
CA MET A 539 -17.68 5.55 -6.15
C MET A 539 -17.22 4.86 -7.43
N MET A 540 -17.80 3.70 -7.77
CA MET A 540 -17.49 2.98 -9.00
C MET A 540 -17.71 3.85 -10.24
N GLY A 541 -18.77 4.69 -10.26
CA GLY A 541 -19.05 5.61 -11.36
C GLY A 541 -17.92 6.62 -11.62
N TYR A 542 -17.38 7.24 -10.56
CA TYR A 542 -16.23 8.16 -10.69
C TYR A 542 -14.98 7.44 -11.19
N TRP A 543 -14.68 6.27 -10.64
CA TRP A 543 -13.51 5.48 -11.02
C TRP A 543 -13.58 5.03 -12.48
N LEU A 544 -14.72 4.51 -12.91
CA LEU A 544 -14.96 4.14 -14.31
C LEU A 544 -14.87 5.35 -15.25
N SER A 545 -15.37 6.52 -14.81
CA SER A 545 -15.24 7.75 -15.59
C SER A 545 -13.78 8.15 -15.76
N PHE A 546 -12.99 8.14 -14.68
CA PHE A 546 -11.57 8.48 -14.76
C PHE A 546 -10.79 7.51 -15.65
N VAL A 547 -11.05 6.20 -15.55
CA VAL A 547 -10.44 5.20 -16.45
C VAL A 547 -10.74 5.50 -17.91
N ARG A 548 -11.95 5.95 -18.23
CA ARG A 548 -12.41 6.14 -19.60
C ARG A 548 -12.05 7.49 -20.21
N ALA A 549 -11.96 8.53 -19.37
CA ALA A 549 -11.90 9.92 -19.82
C ALA A 549 -10.81 10.74 -19.13
N LEU A 550 -10.05 10.17 -18.20
CA LEU A 550 -9.06 10.85 -17.35
C LEU A 550 -9.66 12.00 -16.51
N ASP A 551 -10.98 11.96 -16.32
CA ASP A 551 -11.79 12.91 -15.56
C ASP A 551 -12.91 12.11 -14.87
N PRO A 552 -13.05 12.19 -13.53
CA PRO A 552 -14.09 11.45 -12.82
C PRO A 552 -15.51 11.94 -13.18
N ASN A 553 -15.67 13.10 -13.83
CA ASN A 553 -16.96 13.74 -14.03
C ASN A 553 -17.70 13.35 -15.30
N VAL A 554 -16.98 12.94 -16.36
CA VAL A 554 -17.55 12.75 -17.72
C VAL A 554 -18.63 11.67 -17.77
N HIS A 555 -18.44 10.59 -17.02
CA HIS A 555 -19.34 9.44 -16.95
C HIS A 555 -19.81 9.14 -15.52
N ARG A 556 -19.71 10.12 -14.60
CA ARG A 556 -20.19 9.94 -13.22
C ARG A 556 -21.68 9.58 -13.19
N MET A 557 -22.09 8.96 -12.09
CA MET A 557 -23.50 8.64 -11.85
C MET A 557 -24.37 9.90 -11.94
N SER A 558 -25.55 9.78 -12.56
CA SER A 558 -26.51 10.89 -12.63
C SER A 558 -26.89 11.38 -11.23
N GLY A 559 -26.84 12.70 -11.02
CA GLY A 559 -27.08 13.32 -9.72
C GLY A 559 -25.89 13.29 -8.76
N ALA A 560 -24.78 12.64 -9.10
CA ALA A 560 -23.54 12.74 -8.33
C ALA A 560 -22.96 14.17 -8.45
N PRO A 561 -22.40 14.72 -7.36
CA PRO A 561 -21.80 16.05 -7.36
C PRO A 561 -20.67 16.17 -8.38
N VAL A 562 -20.31 17.39 -8.75
CA VAL A 562 -19.09 17.61 -9.53
C VAL A 562 -17.88 17.40 -8.60
N TRP A 563 -16.92 16.62 -9.06
CA TRP A 563 -15.63 16.46 -8.40
C TRP A 563 -14.64 17.46 -8.98
N GLU A 564 -14.42 18.54 -8.25
CA GLU A 564 -13.54 19.63 -8.64
C GLU A 564 -12.06 19.23 -8.49
N CYS A 565 -11.17 19.91 -9.22
CA CYS A 565 -9.74 19.62 -9.09
C CYS A 565 -9.21 20.08 -7.73
N TRP A 566 -8.21 19.37 -7.21
CA TRP A 566 -7.62 19.62 -5.90
C TRP A 566 -7.11 21.07 -5.70
N ASN A 567 -6.57 21.69 -6.75
CA ASN A 567 -5.94 23.02 -6.68
C ASN A 567 -6.81 24.19 -7.17
N GLU A 568 -8.08 23.99 -7.55
CA GLU A 568 -8.88 25.05 -8.18
C GLU A 568 -9.23 26.18 -7.20
N GLU A 569 -9.51 25.87 -5.93
CA GLU A 569 -9.96 26.87 -4.95
C GLU A 569 -9.38 26.70 -3.53
N GLY A 570 -8.54 25.68 -3.29
CA GLY A 570 -8.10 25.28 -1.94
C GLY A 570 -6.75 25.85 -1.46
N GLY A 571 -6.08 26.68 -2.27
CA GLY A 571 -4.70 27.12 -1.98
C GLY A 571 -3.74 25.93 -1.82
N ASP A 572 -2.74 26.07 -0.94
CA ASP A 572 -1.74 25.02 -0.67
C ASP A 572 -2.33 23.78 0.02
N ALA A 573 -3.49 23.91 0.69
CA ALA A 573 -4.16 22.80 1.37
C ALA A 573 -4.98 21.94 0.38
N GLY A 574 -5.53 22.59 -0.65
CA GLY A 574 -6.38 21.97 -1.68
C GLY A 574 -7.77 21.57 -1.21
N ARG A 575 -8.60 21.15 -2.17
CA ARG A 575 -9.96 20.63 -1.94
C ARG A 575 -10.04 19.15 -2.32
N ARG A 576 -10.94 18.41 -1.70
CA ARG A 576 -11.13 16.98 -1.97
C ARG A 576 -12.60 16.61 -1.90
N MET A 577 -12.99 15.53 -2.58
CA MET A 577 -14.30 14.94 -2.43
C MET A 577 -14.38 14.19 -1.10
N LEU A 578 -15.33 14.53 -0.24
CA LEU A 578 -15.71 13.74 0.91
C LEU A 578 -16.74 12.70 0.49
N ILE A 579 -16.45 11.42 0.70
CA ILE A 579 -17.37 10.32 0.41
C ILE A 579 -17.91 9.77 1.75
N GLU A 580 -19.23 9.82 1.93
CA GLU A 580 -19.92 9.39 3.14
C GLU A 580 -21.11 8.49 2.79
N THR A 581 -21.65 7.80 3.80
CA THR A 581 -22.84 6.95 3.62
C THR A 581 -24.02 7.72 3.01
N GLN A 582 -24.17 8.99 3.35
CA GLN A 582 -25.28 9.85 2.91
C GLN A 582 -25.06 10.45 1.51
N GLY A 583 -23.86 10.32 0.93
CA GLY A 583 -23.54 10.88 -0.38
C GLY A 583 -22.11 11.41 -0.45
N ALA A 584 -21.88 12.33 -1.38
CA ALA A 584 -20.59 12.96 -1.56
C ALA A 584 -20.73 14.48 -1.61
N THR A 585 -19.71 15.19 -1.11
CA THR A 585 -19.63 16.65 -1.17
C THR A 585 -18.17 17.08 -1.30
N MET A 586 -17.90 18.25 -1.86
CA MET A 586 -16.54 18.81 -1.84
C MET A 586 -16.23 19.42 -0.46
N GLU A 587 -15.10 19.09 0.12
CA GLU A 587 -14.55 19.71 1.34
C GLU A 587 -13.20 20.40 1.07
N SER A 588 -12.87 21.40 1.89
CA SER A 588 -11.49 21.92 1.93
C SER A 588 -10.67 21.03 2.87
N THR A 589 -9.41 20.76 2.51
CA THR A 589 -8.50 20.08 3.44
C THR A 589 -8.27 21.01 4.66
N PRO A 590 -8.47 20.52 5.91
CA PRO A 590 -8.27 21.35 7.09
C PRO A 590 -6.85 21.90 7.19
N ALA A 591 -6.71 23.17 7.61
CA ALA A 591 -5.41 23.83 7.74
C ALA A 591 -4.48 23.08 8.71
N GLU A 592 -5.05 22.53 9.79
CA GLU A 592 -4.31 21.74 10.76
C GLU A 592 -3.79 20.43 10.16
N GLU A 593 -4.48 19.84 9.18
CA GLU A 593 -3.99 18.65 8.46
C GLU A 593 -2.77 19.00 7.61
N ALA A 594 -2.83 20.11 6.87
CA ALA A 594 -1.71 20.60 6.08
C ALA A 594 -0.48 20.96 6.93
N GLU A 595 -0.69 21.54 8.12
CA GLU A 595 0.38 21.84 9.08
C GLU A 595 1.06 20.56 9.58
N ARG A 596 0.28 19.54 9.98
CA ARG A 596 0.84 18.24 10.40
C ARG A 596 1.59 17.55 9.26
N CYS A 597 1.11 17.66 8.02
CA CYS A 597 1.81 17.12 6.87
C CYS A 597 3.11 17.86 6.54
N SER A 598 3.17 19.16 6.80
CA SER A 598 4.41 19.94 6.73
C SER A 598 5.41 19.52 7.81
N PHE A 599 4.94 19.23 9.03
CA PHE A 599 5.77 18.67 10.10
C PHE A 599 6.39 17.32 9.71
N TRP A 600 5.59 16.38 9.21
CA TRP A 600 6.10 15.06 8.79
C TRP A 600 7.11 15.15 7.64
N LEU A 601 6.89 16.07 6.69
CA LEU A 601 7.84 16.33 5.60
C LEU A 601 9.17 16.89 6.13
N ALA A 602 9.13 17.81 7.09
CA ALA A 602 10.32 18.39 7.71
C ALA A 602 11.15 17.34 8.47
N LEU A 603 10.50 16.47 9.25
CA LEU A 603 11.17 15.33 9.90
C LEU A 603 11.85 14.40 8.90
N GLY A 604 11.20 14.15 7.75
CA GLY A 604 11.80 13.43 6.64
C GLY A 604 13.09 14.09 6.17
N ARG A 605 13.06 15.42 5.95
CA ARG A 605 14.21 16.22 5.49
C ARG A 605 15.39 16.21 6.46
N GLU A 606 15.14 16.44 7.74
CA GLU A 606 16.21 16.43 8.74
C GLU A 606 16.96 15.10 8.77
N ARG A 607 16.23 13.98 8.72
CA ARG A 607 16.86 12.66 8.62
C ARG A 607 17.62 12.45 7.32
N MET A 608 17.16 13.05 6.22
CA MET A 608 17.85 12.98 4.93
C MET A 608 19.13 13.81 4.90
N GLU A 609 19.20 14.93 5.62
CA GLU A 609 20.39 15.80 5.69
C GLU A 609 21.47 15.27 6.63
N GLN A 610 21.09 14.40 7.58
CA GLN A 610 22.02 13.69 8.47
C GLN A 610 22.71 12.48 7.81
N ARG A 611 22.26 12.09 6.61
CA ARG A 611 22.83 11.00 5.79
C ARG A 611 23.77 11.58 4.74
#